data_AF-A0A101HGS0-F1
#
_entry.id   AF-A0A101HGS0-F1
#
_cell.length_a   1.000
_cell.length_b   1.000
_cell.length_c   1.000
_cell.angle_alpha   90.00
_cell.angle_beta   90.00
_cell.angle_gamma   90.00
#
_symmetry.space_group_name_H-M   'P 1'
#
loop_
_entity.id
_entity.type
_entity.pdbx_description
1 polymer ?
#
loop_
_entity_poly.entity_id
_entity_poly.type
_entity_poly.pdbx_seq_one_letter_code
_entity_poly.pdbx_strand_id
1 'polypeptide(L)'
;EDFLKENPHLAATTAAGMTPVLGSGESVLPADSDLSNYPPKGYGPNNFPGDINALTGLPAANEDVLSRRPIIVKVENMPRERSRPQWGLMQADQVYEYYIEAGDTRFSAVYYGERPVQIGPIRSARHFDIQLIIFAF
;
A
#
# COMPACT_ATOMS: atom_id res chain seq x y z
N GLU A 1 -36.79 -10.45 -17.53
CA GLU A 1 -37.15 -9.38 -16.58
C GLU A 1 -36.46 -9.71 -15.27
N ASP A 2 -35.51 -8.98 -14.70
CA ASP A 2 -34.73 -7.82 -15.13
C ASP A 2 -33.46 -7.87 -14.25
N PHE A 3 -32.46 -8.66 -14.66
CA PHE A 3 -31.25 -9.01 -13.86
C PHE A 3 -30.50 -7.78 -13.32
N LEU A 4 -30.64 -6.64 -14.00
CA LEU A 4 -30.08 -5.34 -13.63
C LEU A 4 -30.90 -4.61 -12.55
N LYS A 5 -32.18 -4.92 -12.37
CA LYS A 5 -32.98 -4.42 -11.24
C LYS A 5 -32.64 -5.13 -9.93
N GLU A 6 -32.23 -6.39 -10.00
CA GLU A 6 -31.86 -7.18 -8.82
C GLU A 6 -30.41 -6.93 -8.36
N ASN A 7 -29.53 -6.44 -9.25
CA ASN A 7 -28.13 -6.15 -8.94
C ASN A 7 -27.75 -4.72 -9.36
N PRO A 8 -28.27 -3.69 -8.67
CA PRO A 8 -28.06 -2.28 -9.05
C PRO A 8 -26.60 -1.83 -8.98
N HIS A 9 -25.73 -2.58 -8.30
CA HIS A 9 -24.29 -2.37 -8.22
C HIS A 9 -23.51 -2.90 -9.43
N LEU A 10 -24.14 -3.66 -10.33
CA LEU A 10 -23.54 -4.18 -11.57
C LEU A 10 -23.88 -3.33 -12.81
N ALA A 11 -24.62 -2.24 -12.66
CA ALA A 11 -24.87 -1.30 -13.75
C ALA A 11 -23.57 -0.56 -14.09
N ALA A 12 -22.97 -0.90 -15.23
CA ALA A 12 -21.79 -0.23 -15.75
C ALA A 12 -22.13 1.23 -16.09
N THR A 13 -21.71 2.17 -15.24
CA THR A 13 -21.61 3.57 -15.63
C THR A 13 -20.52 3.69 -16.69
N THR A 14 -20.93 3.91 -17.94
CA THR A 14 -20.05 4.39 -19.01
C THR A 14 -19.60 5.81 -18.64
N ALA A 15 -18.54 5.92 -17.85
CA ALA A 15 -17.87 7.20 -17.64
C ALA A 15 -17.10 7.54 -18.92
N ALA A 16 -17.66 8.46 -19.70
CA ALA A 16 -16.96 9.14 -20.77
C ALA A 16 -15.62 9.69 -20.25
N GLY A 17 -14.58 9.62 -21.09
CA GLY A 17 -13.19 9.92 -20.74
C GLY A 17 -13.03 11.14 -19.85
N MET A 18 -12.77 10.88 -18.57
CA MET A 18 -12.25 11.88 -17.66
C MET A 18 -10.75 11.99 -17.95
N THR A 19 -10.38 12.96 -18.80
CA THR A 19 -9.05 13.56 -18.65
C THR A 19 -8.94 14.00 -17.20
N PRO A 20 -7.94 13.56 -16.42
CA PRO A 20 -7.77 14.06 -15.07
C PRO A 20 -7.55 15.57 -15.20
N VAL A 21 -8.54 16.35 -14.77
CA VAL A 21 -8.35 17.78 -14.57
C VAL A 21 -7.30 17.86 -13.47
N LEU A 22 -6.17 18.52 -13.75
CA LEU A 22 -5.23 18.91 -12.72
C LEU A 22 -6.01 19.81 -11.75
N GLY A 23 -6.57 19.21 -10.70
CA GLY A 23 -7.10 19.97 -9.59
C GLY A 23 -5.95 20.80 -9.06
N SER A 24 -6.18 22.10 -8.88
CA SER A 24 -5.29 22.99 -8.13
C SER A 24 -5.27 22.64 -6.64
N GLY A 25 -5.34 21.34 -6.31
CA GLY A 25 -5.01 20.86 -4.98
C GLY A 25 -3.54 21.18 -4.82
N GLU A 26 -3.26 22.17 -3.97
CA GLU A 26 -1.89 22.45 -3.57
C GLU A 26 -1.25 21.11 -3.19
N SER A 27 -0.10 20.82 -3.80
CA SER A 27 0.78 19.78 -3.31
C SER A 27 1.19 20.22 -1.91
N VAL A 28 0.41 19.84 -0.91
CA VAL A 28 0.79 20.01 0.49
C VAL A 28 2.03 19.15 0.65
N LEU A 29 3.20 19.80 0.67
CA LEU A 29 4.42 19.14 1.09
C LEU A 29 4.12 18.49 2.45
N PRO A 30 4.59 17.26 2.71
CA PRO A 30 4.42 16.68 4.02
C PRO A 30 4.83 17.71 5.06
N ALA A 31 3.94 18.00 6.00
CA ALA A 31 4.22 18.95 7.07
C ALA A 31 5.55 18.55 7.69
N ASP A 32 6.44 19.53 7.89
CA ASP A 32 7.74 19.33 8.51
C ASP A 32 7.50 18.60 9.83
N SER A 33 7.88 17.32 9.87
CA SER A 33 7.56 16.44 10.99
C SER A 33 8.33 16.95 12.20
N ASP A 34 7.63 17.36 13.26
CA ASP A 34 8.28 17.82 14.48
C ASP A 34 9.23 16.73 15.02
N LEU A 35 10.54 16.96 14.87
CA LEU A 35 11.59 16.05 15.30
C LEU A 35 11.91 16.17 16.80
N SER A 36 11.22 17.05 17.55
CA SER A 36 11.50 17.27 18.98
C SER A 36 11.37 16.00 19.83
N ASN A 37 10.50 15.07 19.44
CA ASN A 37 10.28 13.79 20.10
C ASN A 37 11.06 12.63 19.49
N TYR A 38 11.82 12.86 18.40
CA TYR A 38 12.63 11.81 17.79
C TYR A 38 13.99 11.72 18.52
N PRO A 39 14.37 10.54 19.05
CA PRO A 39 15.64 10.42 19.76
C PRO A 39 16.81 10.71 18.80
N PRO A 40 17.88 11.42 19.23
CA PRO A 40 19.03 11.71 18.37
C PRO A 40 19.74 10.47 17.80
N LYS A 41 19.58 9.32 18.47
CA LYS A 41 20.11 8.03 18.03
C LYS A 41 19.15 7.27 17.08
N GLY A 42 17.92 7.74 16.92
CA GLY A 42 16.86 7.06 16.19
C GLY A 42 16.29 5.83 16.91
N TYR A 43 15.21 5.29 16.35
CA TYR A 43 14.66 3.98 16.73
C TYR A 43 15.26 2.88 15.84
N GLY A 44 15.52 1.71 16.41
CA GLY A 44 16.00 0.55 15.66
C GLY A 44 17.53 0.43 15.50
N PRO A 45 18.01 -0.56 14.74
CA PRO A 45 17.21 -1.58 14.03
C PRO A 45 16.53 -2.59 14.96
N ASN A 46 16.89 -2.59 16.25
CA ASN A 46 16.35 -3.49 17.27
C ASN A 46 15.70 -2.66 18.40
N ASN A 47 14.85 -3.29 19.23
CA ASN A 47 14.25 -2.70 20.44
C ASN A 47 13.48 -1.40 20.21
N PHE A 48 12.58 -1.39 19.22
CA PHE A 48 11.60 -0.31 19.08
C PHE A 48 10.72 -0.23 20.35
N PRO A 49 10.37 0.98 20.81
CA PRO A 49 9.36 1.14 21.86
C PRO A 49 8.04 0.48 21.46
N GLY A 50 7.27 0.04 22.46
CA GLY A 50 6.04 -0.76 22.25
C GLY A 50 4.93 -0.03 21.49
N ASP A 51 4.99 1.29 21.40
CA ASP A 51 4.04 2.17 20.70
C ASP A 51 4.54 2.61 19.31
N ILE A 52 5.76 2.22 18.90
CA ILE A 52 6.35 2.61 17.63
C ILE A 52 6.28 1.46 16.61
N ASN A 53 5.77 1.77 15.41
CA ASN A 53 5.79 0.85 14.28
C ASN A 53 7.22 0.72 13.73
N ALA A 54 7.78 -0.49 13.81
CA ALA A 54 9.15 -0.77 13.35
C ALA A 54 9.38 -0.55 11.83
N LEU A 55 8.33 -0.57 11.01
CA LEU A 55 8.45 -0.44 9.55
C LEU A 55 8.42 1.01 9.07
N THR A 56 7.78 1.90 9.83
CA THR A 56 7.62 3.32 9.48
C THR A 56 8.38 4.25 10.42
N GLY A 57 8.71 3.80 11.63
CA GLY A 57 9.31 4.62 12.68
C GLY A 57 8.34 5.60 13.33
N LEU A 58 7.04 5.51 13.02
CA LEU A 58 6.00 6.39 13.54
C LEU A 58 5.21 5.72 14.68
N PRO A 59 4.61 6.50 15.59
CA PRO A 59 3.66 5.96 16.57
C PRO A 59 2.52 5.21 15.89
N ALA A 60 2.19 4.03 16.40
CA ALA A 60 1.04 3.28 15.94
C ALA A 60 -0.25 3.97 16.41
N ALA A 61 -1.30 3.93 15.58
CA ALA A 61 -2.60 4.47 15.96
C ALA A 61 -3.23 3.74 17.18
N ASN A 62 -2.86 2.48 17.40
CA ASN A 62 -3.20 1.68 18.57
C ASN A 62 -2.09 0.62 18.77
N GLU A 63 -1.64 0.38 20.01
CA GLU A 63 -0.67 -0.67 20.36
C GLU A 63 -1.09 -2.08 19.91
N ASP A 64 -2.40 -2.39 19.90
CA ASP A 64 -2.92 -3.68 19.42
C ASP A 64 -2.52 -3.96 17.96
N VAL A 65 -2.29 -2.91 17.17
CA VAL A 65 -1.81 -3.03 15.79
C VAL A 65 -0.48 -3.76 15.73
N LEU A 66 0.40 -3.47 16.69
CA LEU A 66 1.77 -3.96 16.75
C LEU A 66 1.85 -5.41 17.26
N SER A 67 0.74 -5.98 17.73
CA SER A 67 0.64 -7.41 18.03
C SER A 67 0.42 -8.30 16.79
N ARG A 68 0.13 -7.69 15.63
CA ARG A 68 -0.20 -8.40 14.39
C ARG A 68 1.06 -8.80 13.62
N ARG A 69 0.94 -9.77 12.72
CA ARG A 69 2.01 -10.08 11.75
C ARG A 69 1.89 -9.16 10.53
N PRO A 70 2.99 -8.56 10.03
CA PRO A 70 2.99 -7.88 8.74
C PRO A 70 2.55 -8.81 7.62
N ILE A 71 1.85 -8.27 6.63
CA ILE A 71 1.37 -9.00 5.45
C ILE A 71 1.95 -8.36 4.21
N ILE A 72 2.58 -9.16 3.36
CA ILE A 72 3.00 -8.73 2.03
C ILE A 72 2.00 -9.20 0.97
N VAL A 73 1.56 -8.29 0.10
CA VAL A 73 0.64 -8.58 -1.00
C VAL A 73 1.28 -8.20 -2.32
N LYS A 74 1.18 -9.12 -3.29
CA LYS A 74 1.67 -8.89 -4.64
C LYS A 74 0.60 -8.21 -5.49
N VAL A 75 0.89 -6.97 -5.92
CA VAL A 75 -0.05 -6.11 -6.64
C VAL A 75 0.41 -5.86 -8.07
N GLU A 76 -0.53 -5.93 -9.02
CA GLU A 76 -0.26 -5.67 -10.43
C GLU A 76 0.09 -4.20 -10.69
N ASN A 77 1.03 -3.97 -11.60
CA ASN A 77 1.36 -2.61 -12.09
C ASN A 77 1.21 -2.47 -13.62
N MET A 78 1.33 -3.57 -14.36
CA MET A 78 1.29 -3.63 -15.82
C MET A 78 0.25 -4.66 -16.31
N PRO A 79 -0.41 -4.42 -17.47
CA PRO A 79 -0.28 -3.24 -18.33
C PRO A 79 -1.00 -2.00 -17.74
N ARG A 80 -0.52 -0.81 -18.09
CA ARG A 80 -0.95 0.46 -17.46
C ARG A 80 -2.45 0.72 -17.61
N GLU A 81 -3.01 0.35 -18.75
CA GLU A 81 -4.39 0.65 -19.15
C GLU A 81 -5.42 -0.19 -18.38
N ARG A 82 -5.02 -1.32 -17.80
CA ARG A 82 -5.93 -2.25 -17.11
C ARG A 82 -5.65 -2.40 -15.62
N SER A 83 -4.42 -2.17 -15.19
CA SER A 83 -3.99 -2.45 -13.82
C SER A 83 -4.01 -1.23 -12.90
N ARG A 84 -4.28 -0.03 -13.44
CA ARG A 84 -4.29 1.22 -12.69
C ARG A 84 -5.67 1.88 -12.74
N PRO A 85 -6.13 2.50 -11.63
CA PRO A 85 -5.44 2.61 -10.33
C PRO A 85 -5.48 1.32 -9.50
N GLN A 86 -4.49 1.13 -8.63
CA GLN A 86 -4.49 0.05 -7.64
C GLN A 86 -5.37 0.37 -6.43
N TRP A 87 -5.95 -0.65 -5.82
CA TRP A 87 -6.64 -0.55 -4.53
C TRP A 87 -5.68 -0.82 -3.38
N GLY A 88 -5.81 -0.03 -2.32
CA GLY A 88 -5.12 -0.29 -1.05
C GLY A 88 -3.63 0.05 -1.03
N LEU A 89 -3.05 0.57 -2.12
CA LEU A 89 -1.60 0.78 -2.21
C LEU A 89 -1.11 1.95 -1.34
N MET A 90 -1.95 2.98 -1.13
CA MET A 90 -1.60 4.14 -0.29
C MET A 90 -1.52 3.81 1.21
N GLN A 91 -2.20 2.75 1.65
CA GLN A 91 -2.20 2.29 3.05
C GLN A 91 -1.04 1.32 3.36
N ALA A 92 -0.15 1.06 2.39
CA ALA A 92 1.01 0.20 2.61
C ALA A 92 2.11 0.98 3.35
N ASP A 93 2.71 0.35 4.36
CA ASP A 93 3.83 0.94 5.10
C ASP A 93 5.10 0.97 4.25
N GLN A 94 5.30 -0.06 3.41
CA GLN A 94 6.42 -0.17 2.49
C GLN A 94 5.95 -0.77 1.16
N VAL A 95 6.47 -0.25 0.06
CA VAL A 95 6.16 -0.75 -1.29
C VAL A 95 7.46 -0.98 -2.03
N TYR A 96 7.68 -2.23 -2.45
CA TYR A 96 8.81 -2.60 -3.30
C TYR A 96 8.35 -2.79 -4.73
N GLU A 97 9.03 -2.18 -5.69
CA GLU A 97 8.87 -2.42 -7.11
C GLU A 97 10.13 -3.09 -7.66
N TYR A 98 9.94 -4.17 -8.43
CA TYR A 98 11.05 -4.83 -9.09
C TYR A 98 10.60 -5.53 -10.37
N TYR A 99 11.56 -5.85 -11.23
CA TYR A 99 11.33 -6.50 -12.52
C TYR A 99 10.85 -7.93 -12.40
N ILE A 100 9.89 -8.29 -13.24
CA ILE A 100 9.34 -9.62 -13.40
C ILE A 100 9.61 -10.14 -14.82
N GLU A 101 8.68 -10.85 -15.46
CA GLU A 101 8.86 -11.29 -16.86
C GLU A 101 8.76 -10.13 -17.84
N ALA A 102 9.35 -10.32 -19.02
CA ALA A 102 9.16 -9.46 -20.20
C ALA A 102 9.46 -7.97 -19.97
N GLY A 103 10.25 -7.62 -18.93
CA GLY A 103 10.57 -6.24 -18.59
C GLY A 103 9.48 -5.50 -17.83
N ASP A 104 8.38 -6.17 -17.46
CA ASP A 104 7.33 -5.61 -16.62
C ASP A 104 7.75 -5.55 -15.15
N THR A 105 6.98 -4.83 -14.35
CA THR A 105 7.14 -4.73 -12.90
C THR A 105 5.85 -5.07 -12.16
N ARG A 106 5.99 -5.44 -10.88
CA ARG A 106 4.88 -5.58 -9.93
C ARG A 106 5.27 -5.03 -8.58
N PHE A 107 4.28 -4.57 -7.82
CA PHE A 107 4.50 -4.12 -6.46
C PHE A 107 4.40 -5.27 -5.47
N SER A 108 5.19 -5.17 -4.41
CA SER A 108 5.08 -6.00 -3.21
C SER A 108 4.83 -5.04 -2.06
N ALA A 109 3.57 -4.93 -1.66
CA ALA A 109 3.09 -3.97 -0.68
C ALA A 109 3.01 -4.63 0.70
N VAL A 110 3.66 -4.03 1.68
CA VAL A 110 3.70 -4.50 3.08
C VAL A 110 2.70 -3.69 3.89
N TYR A 111 1.86 -4.42 4.63
CA TYR A 111 0.84 -3.87 5.51
C TYR A 111 1.06 -4.36 6.92
N TYR A 112 1.25 -3.44 7.84
CA TYR A 112 1.38 -3.70 9.27
C TYR A 112 0.56 -2.69 10.08
N GLY A 113 0.81 -1.39 9.88
CA GLY A 113 0.13 -0.29 10.55
C GLY A 113 -1.36 -0.27 10.23
N GLU A 114 -1.69 -0.13 8.96
CA GLU A 114 -3.07 -0.04 8.49
C GLU A 114 -3.59 -1.34 7.87
N ARG A 115 -4.91 -1.52 7.88
CA ARG A 115 -5.61 -2.59 7.17
C ARG A 115 -6.51 -1.98 6.10
N PRO A 116 -6.12 -2.02 4.82
CA PRO A 116 -7.00 -1.57 3.76
C PRO A 116 -8.23 -2.47 3.65
N VAL A 117 -9.38 -1.87 3.30
CA VAL A 117 -10.63 -2.60 3.04
C VAL A 117 -10.50 -3.50 1.81
N GLN A 118 -9.73 -3.06 0.81
CA GLN A 118 -9.51 -3.77 -0.45
C GLN A 118 -8.08 -3.57 -0.94
N ILE A 119 -7.47 -4.64 -1.47
CA ILE A 119 -6.13 -4.64 -2.06
C ILE A 119 -6.18 -5.31 -3.43
N GLY A 120 -5.56 -4.70 -4.44
CA GLY A 120 -5.39 -5.34 -5.74
C GLY A 120 -5.08 -4.37 -6.88
N PRO A 121 -5.00 -4.88 -8.13
CA PRO A 121 -5.25 -6.28 -8.53
C PRO A 121 -4.17 -7.25 -8.01
N ILE A 122 -4.56 -8.43 -7.52
CA ILE A 122 -3.62 -9.44 -6.98
C ILE A 122 -2.98 -10.24 -8.11
N ARG A 123 -1.68 -10.54 -8.01
CA ARG A 123 -0.95 -11.36 -8.98
C ARG A 123 -0.04 -12.41 -8.34
N SER A 124 0.47 -13.30 -9.18
CA SER A 124 1.38 -14.37 -8.76
C SER A 124 2.64 -13.80 -8.12
N ALA A 125 2.98 -14.36 -6.96
CA ALA A 125 4.26 -14.18 -6.30
C ALA A 125 5.40 -14.80 -7.13
N ARG A 126 6.64 -14.42 -6.80
CA ARG A 126 7.88 -14.92 -7.36
C ARG A 126 8.81 -15.38 -6.26
N HIS A 127 9.80 -16.18 -6.66
CA HIS A 127 10.80 -16.69 -5.72
C HIS A 127 11.51 -15.56 -4.96
N PHE A 128 11.72 -14.42 -5.61
CA PHE A 128 12.31 -13.23 -4.97
C PHE A 128 11.45 -12.66 -3.82
N ASP A 129 10.12 -12.83 -3.84
CA ASP A 129 9.25 -12.36 -2.74
C ASP A 129 9.59 -13.02 -1.39
N ILE A 130 10.16 -14.23 -1.41
CA ILE A 130 10.60 -14.92 -0.19
C ILE A 130 11.74 -14.14 0.47
N GLN A 131 12.62 -13.50 -0.31
CA GLN A 131 13.72 -12.71 0.25
C GLN A 131 13.18 -11.47 0.97
N LEU A 132 12.11 -10.86 0.46
CA LEU A 132 11.44 -9.76 1.15
C LEU A 132 10.83 -10.22 2.47
N ILE A 133 10.30 -11.44 2.55
CA ILE A 133 9.71 -11.97 3.79
C ILE A 133 10.79 -12.30 4.83
N ILE A 134 11.92 -12.87 4.41
CA ILE A 134 12.97 -13.36 5.31
C ILE A 134 13.87 -12.24 5.83
N PHE A 135 14.13 -11.21 5.02
CA PHE A 135 15.09 -10.16 5.38
C PHE A 135 14.45 -8.84 5.80
N ALA A 136 13.16 -8.61 5.54
CA ALA A 136 12.51 -7.34 5.91
C ALA A 136 11.93 -7.33 7.34
N PHE A 137 11.88 -8.48 8.03
CA PHE A 137 11.29 -8.63 9.38
C PHE A 137 12.10 -9.62 10.21
#